data_AF-A0A383AUI7-F1
#
_entry.id   AF-A0A383AUI7-F1
#
_cell.length_a   1.000
_cell.length_b   1.000
_cell.length_c   1.000
_cell.angle_alpha   90.00
_cell.angle_beta   90.00
_cell.angle_gamma   90.00
#
_symmetry.space_group_name_H-M   'P 1'
#
loop_
_entity.id
_entity.type
_entity.pdbx_description
1 polymer ?
#
loop_
_entity_poly.entity_id
_entity_poly.type
_entity_poly.pdbx_seq_one_letter_code
_entity_poly.pdbx_strand_id
1 'polypeptide(L)'
;MLKEKERHRLGKLSELIFMASRELKILRHITWPEEVRINFFNNNCKKIPNVTYPIYNDSDLKFILDDAEQFFGDTKFDDWLRKKVVEIKKSSELLRACGTKEFFKISSDIYGLPTTQIHDKNTKPRDLSDQFEEIINSID
;
A
#
# COMPACT_ATOMS: atom_id res chain seq x y z
N MET A 1 -17.95 4.98 -28.30
CA MET A 1 -16.77 4.08 -28.31
C MET A 1 -15.52 4.91 -28.41
N LEU A 2 -14.44 4.55 -27.71
CA LEU A 2 -13.15 5.27 -27.77
C LEU A 2 -12.54 5.14 -29.17
N LYS A 3 -11.88 6.20 -29.65
CA LYS A 3 -11.12 6.13 -30.91
C LYS A 3 -9.90 5.24 -30.73
N GLU A 4 -9.47 4.57 -31.80
CA GLU A 4 -8.35 3.62 -31.76
C GLU A 4 -7.05 4.24 -31.21
N LYS A 5 -6.74 5.48 -31.62
CA LYS A 5 -5.59 6.25 -31.10
C LYS A 5 -5.67 6.48 -29.60
N GLU A 6 -6.85 6.80 -29.07
CA GLU A 6 -7.04 7.02 -27.62
C GLU A 6 -6.92 5.71 -26.85
N ARG A 7 -7.46 4.62 -27.38
CA ARG A 7 -7.32 3.28 -26.79
C ARG A 7 -5.85 2.89 -26.69
N HIS A 8 -5.07 3.12 -27.75
CA HIS A 8 -3.63 2.81 -27.75
C HIS A 8 -2.86 3.66 -26.74
N ARG A 9 -3.14 4.97 -26.69
CA ARG A 9 -2.53 5.89 -25.69
C ARG A 9 -2.84 5.43 -24.26
N LEU A 10 -4.11 5.17 -23.95
CA LEU A 10 -4.53 4.71 -22.62
C LEU A 10 -3.96 3.34 -22.28
N GLY A 11 -3.82 2.45 -23.27
CA GLY A 11 -3.16 1.15 -23.09
C GLY A 11 -1.72 1.30 -22.64
N LYS A 12 -0.93 2.14 -23.34
CA LYS A 12 0.46 2.44 -22.95
C LYS A 12 0.56 3.06 -21.56
N LEU A 13 -0.28 4.06 -21.27
CA LEU A 13 -0.30 4.72 -19.96
C LEU A 13 -0.63 3.73 -18.84
N SER A 14 -1.62 2.86 -19.06
CA SER A 14 -1.99 1.82 -18.10
C SER A 14 -0.87 0.80 -17.88
N GLU A 15 -0.13 0.45 -18.93
CA GLU A 15 1.01 -0.46 -18.84
C GLU A 15 2.15 0.15 -18.01
N LEU A 16 2.48 1.41 -18.24
CA LEU A 16 3.50 2.13 -17.45
C LEU A 16 3.10 2.24 -15.97
N ILE A 17 1.85 2.59 -15.68
CA ILE A 17 1.35 2.67 -14.31
C ILE A 17 1.37 1.28 -13.63
N PHE A 18 1.03 0.22 -14.38
CA PHE A 18 1.15 -1.14 -13.89
C PHE A 18 2.60 -1.52 -13.59
N MET A 19 3.55 -1.21 -14.49
CA MET A 19 4.98 -1.43 -14.24
C MET A 19 5.46 -0.69 -12.99
N ALA A 20 5.08 0.59 -12.83
CA ALA A 20 5.37 1.36 -11.63
C ALA A 20 4.84 0.69 -10.36
N SER A 21 3.61 0.16 -10.38
CA SER A 21 3.04 -0.56 -9.23
C SER A 21 3.81 -1.83 -8.86
N ARG A 22 4.45 -2.50 -9.83
CA ARG A 22 5.23 -3.73 -9.58
C ARG A 22 6.57 -3.47 -8.90
N GLU A 23 7.11 -2.27 -9.01
CA GLU A 23 8.32 -1.85 -8.28
C GLU A 23 8.04 -1.68 -6.78
N LEU A 24 6.80 -1.42 -6.41
CA LEU A 24 6.37 -1.29 -5.01
C LEU A 24 6.19 -2.66 -4.35
N LYS A 25 7.31 -3.30 -3.99
CA LYS A 25 7.32 -4.61 -3.30
C LYS A 25 7.19 -4.42 -1.78
N ILE A 26 6.07 -3.86 -1.33
CA ILE A 26 5.86 -3.43 0.07
C ILE A 26 6.16 -4.55 1.05
N LEU A 27 5.48 -5.69 0.93
CA LEU A 27 5.64 -6.83 1.84
C LEU A 27 7.08 -7.33 1.88
N ARG A 28 7.74 -7.40 0.73
CA ARG A 28 9.14 -7.84 0.62
C ARG A 28 10.10 -6.88 1.32
N HIS A 29 9.82 -5.58 1.26
CA HIS A 29 10.68 -4.57 1.87
C HIS A 29 10.56 -4.51 3.40
N ILE A 30 9.35 -4.75 3.93
CA ILE A 30 9.10 -4.75 5.39
C ILE A 30 9.27 -6.13 6.05
N THR A 31 9.59 -7.16 5.27
CA THR A 31 9.77 -8.52 5.79
C THR A 31 10.92 -8.55 6.78
N TRP A 32 10.67 -9.13 7.96
CA TRP A 32 11.72 -9.36 8.95
C TRP A 32 12.57 -10.57 8.56
N PRO A 33 13.90 -10.50 8.72
CA PRO A 33 14.75 -11.67 8.58
C PRO A 33 14.45 -12.67 9.71
N GLU A 34 14.75 -13.94 9.46
CA GLU A 34 14.45 -15.03 10.39
C GLU A 34 15.07 -14.83 11.78
N GLU A 35 16.23 -14.21 11.84
CA GLU A 35 16.95 -13.89 13.08
C GLU A 35 16.10 -13.06 14.05
N VAL A 36 15.26 -12.16 13.55
CA VAL A 36 14.36 -11.34 14.38
C VAL A 36 13.39 -12.25 15.13
N ARG A 37 12.82 -13.25 14.44
CA ARG A 37 11.93 -14.24 15.02
C ARG A 37 12.65 -15.11 16.05
N ILE A 38 13.82 -15.64 15.70
CA ILE A 38 14.62 -16.48 16.60
C ILE A 38 14.97 -15.72 17.88
N ASN A 39 15.44 -14.48 17.75
CA ASN A 39 15.79 -13.63 18.88
C ASN A 39 14.58 -13.29 19.75
N PHE A 40 13.40 -13.07 19.16
CA PHE A 40 12.17 -12.83 19.91
C PHE A 40 11.80 -14.02 20.81
N PHE A 41 11.84 -15.24 20.28
CA PHE A 41 11.54 -16.46 21.04
C PHE A 41 12.61 -16.78 22.09
N ASN A 42 13.90 -16.63 21.76
CA ASN A 42 15.00 -16.82 22.71
C ASN A 42 14.93 -15.87 23.91
N ASN A 43 14.29 -14.70 23.74
CA ASN A 43 14.04 -13.73 24.81
C ASN A 43 12.65 -13.92 25.48
N ASN A 44 12.05 -15.11 25.37
CA ASN A 44 10.75 -15.48 25.95
C ASN A 44 9.60 -14.54 25.54
N CYS A 45 9.67 -13.93 24.34
CA CYS A 45 8.65 -13.02 23.83
C CYS A 45 8.41 -11.76 24.71
N LYS A 46 9.35 -11.42 25.61
CA LYS A 46 9.16 -10.35 26.60
C LYS A 46 9.51 -8.95 26.10
N LYS A 47 10.24 -8.84 24.99
CA LYS A 47 10.71 -7.57 24.43
C LYS A 47 10.35 -7.49 22.96
N ILE A 48 9.87 -6.33 22.54
CA ILE A 48 9.64 -6.03 21.13
C ILE A 48 10.98 -6.08 20.40
N PRO A 49 11.08 -6.77 19.24
CA PRO A 49 12.33 -6.83 18.50
C PRO A 49 12.76 -5.44 18.01
N ASN A 50 14.07 -5.16 18.08
CA ASN A 50 14.66 -3.99 17.46
C ASN A 50 15.08 -4.35 16.03
N VAL A 51 14.44 -3.76 15.03
CA VAL A 51 14.65 -4.10 13.60
C VAL A 51 15.06 -2.85 12.84
N THR A 52 16.15 -2.95 12.08
CA THR A 52 16.56 -1.93 11.13
C THR A 52 16.07 -2.31 9.74
N TYR A 53 15.32 -1.41 9.10
CA TYR A 53 14.83 -1.61 7.73
C TYR A 53 15.86 -1.11 6.71
N PRO A 54 15.94 -1.74 5.53
CA PRO A 54 16.80 -1.23 4.45
C PRO A 54 16.30 0.11 3.94
N ILE A 55 17.22 0.94 3.42
CA ILE A 55 16.85 2.21 2.78
C ILE A 55 16.12 1.91 1.47
N TYR A 56 14.94 2.50 1.29
CA TYR A 56 14.17 2.37 0.06
C TYR A 56 14.66 3.35 -1.02
N ASN A 57 15.02 2.84 -2.19
CA ASN A 57 15.33 3.61 -3.39
C ASN A 57 14.17 3.52 -4.39
N ASP A 58 13.65 4.68 -4.81
CA ASP A 58 12.51 4.81 -5.71
C ASP A 58 12.88 5.40 -7.09
N SER A 59 14.17 5.35 -7.46
CA SER A 59 14.67 5.95 -8.69
C SER A 59 14.00 5.35 -9.94
N ASP A 60 13.90 4.02 -10.01
CA ASP A 60 13.25 3.32 -11.13
C ASP A 60 11.76 3.64 -11.21
N LEU A 61 11.10 3.74 -10.04
CA LEU A 61 9.70 4.14 -9.96
C LEU A 61 9.49 5.55 -10.54
N LYS A 62 10.33 6.51 -10.13
CA LYS A 62 10.25 7.89 -10.64
C LYS A 62 10.44 7.94 -12.15
N PHE A 63 11.44 7.21 -12.67
CA PHE A 63 11.69 7.14 -14.10
C PHE A 63 10.47 6.65 -14.89
N ILE A 64 9.80 5.59 -14.42
CA ILE A 64 8.58 5.07 -15.07
C ILE A 64 7.43 6.08 -14.99
N LEU A 65 7.26 6.75 -13.85
CA LEU A 65 6.19 7.73 -13.66
C LEU A 65 6.42 9.00 -14.49
N ASP A 66 7.67 9.42 -14.68
CA ASP A 66 8.02 10.56 -15.52
C ASP A 66 7.75 10.26 -17.01
N ASP A 67 8.01 9.03 -17.46
CA ASP A 67 7.63 8.57 -18.81
C ASP A 67 6.10 8.51 -18.98
N ALA A 68 5.39 7.99 -17.97
CA ALA A 68 3.92 7.93 -17.96
C ALA A 68 3.28 9.32 -18.08
N GLU A 69 3.90 10.37 -17.50
CA GLU A 69 3.33 11.71 -17.51
C GLU A 69 3.11 12.25 -18.93
N GLN A 70 3.97 11.84 -19.89
CA GLN A 70 3.89 12.26 -21.28
C GLN A 70 2.64 11.73 -22.00
N PHE A 71 2.01 10.68 -21.48
CA PHE A 71 0.87 10.02 -22.08
C PHE A 71 -0.47 10.49 -21.53
N PHE A 72 -0.52 11.30 -20.46
CA PHE A 72 -1.78 11.78 -19.93
C PHE A 72 -2.49 12.74 -20.88
N GLY A 73 -3.80 12.59 -20.96
CA GLY A 73 -4.72 13.53 -21.60
C GLY A 73 -5.66 14.16 -20.59
N ASP A 74 -6.85 14.54 -21.07
CA ASP A 74 -7.91 15.19 -20.31
C ASP A 74 -9.22 14.41 -20.46
N THR A 75 -9.26 13.20 -19.89
CA THR A 75 -10.45 12.34 -19.89
C THR A 75 -10.70 11.77 -18.50
N LYS A 76 -11.92 11.28 -18.25
CA LYS A 76 -12.26 10.60 -16.99
C LYS A 76 -11.37 9.37 -16.70
N PHE A 77 -10.84 8.73 -17.75
CA PHE A 77 -9.89 7.62 -17.58
C PHE A 77 -8.53 8.13 -17.10
N ASP A 78 -8.07 9.25 -17.66
CA ASP A 78 -6.85 9.93 -17.23
C ASP A 78 -6.95 10.38 -15.78
N ASP A 79 -8.08 10.97 -15.37
CA ASP A 79 -8.32 11.35 -13.96
C ASP A 79 -8.22 10.17 -13.00
N TRP A 80 -8.80 9.03 -13.38
CA TRP A 80 -8.73 7.81 -12.59
C TRP A 80 -7.28 7.27 -12.52
N LEU A 81 -6.55 7.28 -13.64
CA LEU A 81 -5.15 6.87 -13.69
C LEU A 81 -4.24 7.81 -12.89
N ARG A 82 -4.51 9.12 -12.86
CA ARG A 82 -3.81 10.09 -11.99
C ARG A 82 -4.01 9.74 -10.51
N LYS A 83 -5.23 9.35 -10.11
CA LYS A 83 -5.48 8.87 -8.73
C LYS A 83 -4.62 7.64 -8.41
N LYS A 84 -4.45 6.71 -9.36
CA LYS A 84 -3.55 5.55 -9.19
C LYS A 84 -2.09 5.95 -9.07
N VAL A 85 -1.61 6.93 -9.84
CA VAL A 85 -0.27 7.48 -9.67
C VAL A 85 -0.07 8.08 -8.27
N VAL A 86 -1.08 8.78 -7.73
CA VAL A 86 -1.03 9.32 -6.36
C VAL A 86 -0.94 8.20 -5.31
N GLU A 87 -1.74 7.14 -5.44
CA GLU A 87 -1.69 5.97 -4.56
C GLU A 87 -0.30 5.27 -4.60
N ILE A 88 0.29 5.14 -5.79
CA ILE A 88 1.63 4.58 -6.01
C ILE A 88 2.70 5.46 -5.33
N LYS A 89 2.64 6.78 -5.52
CA LYS A 89 3.57 7.72 -4.88
C LYS A 89 3.49 7.64 -3.34
N LYS A 90 2.27 7.57 -2.80
CA LYS A 90 2.05 7.41 -1.35
C LYS A 90 2.63 6.09 -0.82
N SER A 91 2.58 5.02 -1.62
CA SER A 91 3.21 3.75 -1.28
C SER A 91 4.74 3.82 -1.28
N SER A 92 5.36 4.59 -2.19
CA SER A 92 6.80 4.88 -2.15
C SER A 92 7.19 5.64 -0.89
N GLU A 93 6.41 6.66 -0.52
CA GLU A 93 6.60 7.43 0.72
C GLU A 93 6.50 6.54 1.96
N LEU A 94 5.54 5.61 1.98
CA LEU A 94 5.43 4.60 3.04
C LEU A 94 6.74 3.82 3.22
N LEU A 95 7.33 3.34 2.12
CA LEU A 95 8.56 2.55 2.16
C LEU A 95 9.77 3.36 2.60
N ARG A 96 9.84 4.65 2.22
CA ARG A 96 10.87 5.56 2.73
C ARG A 96 10.76 5.82 4.22
N ALA A 97 9.54 5.80 4.75
CA ALA A 97 9.28 6.05 6.16
C ALA A 97 9.48 4.81 7.05
N CYS A 98 9.81 3.64 6.49
CA CYS A 98 10.01 2.40 7.26
C CYS A 98 10.93 2.62 8.48
N GLY A 99 10.51 2.13 9.64
CA GLY A 99 11.25 2.29 10.90
C GLY A 99 11.07 3.65 11.60
N THR A 100 10.27 4.56 11.05
CA THR A 100 9.96 5.87 11.65
C THR A 100 8.50 5.96 12.11
N LYS A 101 8.15 7.01 12.86
CA LYS A 101 6.77 7.25 13.30
C LYS A 101 5.85 7.59 12.12
N GLU A 102 6.40 8.19 11.07
CA GLU A 102 5.72 8.59 9.85
C GLU A 102 5.15 7.37 9.10
N PHE A 103 5.80 6.20 9.20
CA PHE A 103 5.30 4.96 8.61
C PHE A 103 3.87 4.66 9.06
N PHE A 104 3.61 4.77 10.37
CA PHE A 104 2.28 4.51 10.93
C PHE A 104 1.24 5.50 10.42
N LYS A 105 1.61 6.78 10.29
CA LYS A 105 0.71 7.81 9.77
C LYS A 105 0.31 7.51 8.32
N ILE A 106 1.30 7.21 7.47
CA ILE A 106 1.07 6.93 6.05
C ILE A 106 0.30 5.61 5.88
N SER A 107 0.65 4.56 6.62
CA SER A 107 -0.02 3.26 6.53
C SER A 107 -1.47 3.33 6.98
N SER A 108 -1.76 4.08 8.05
CA SER A 108 -3.13 4.31 8.53
C SER A 108 -3.98 5.03 7.50
N ASP A 109 -3.41 5.94 6.73
CA ASP A 109 -4.16 6.60 5.66
C ASP A 109 -4.42 5.67 4.46
N ILE A 110 -3.50 4.74 4.15
CA ILE A 110 -3.63 3.82 3.01
C ILE A 110 -4.59 2.68 3.34
N TYR A 111 -4.42 2.05 4.51
CA TYR A 111 -5.11 0.83 4.89
C TYR A 111 -6.24 1.04 5.90
N GLY A 112 -6.33 2.24 6.48
CA GLY A 112 -7.25 2.53 7.57
C GLY A 112 -6.75 2.02 8.92
N LEU A 113 -7.51 2.33 9.97
CA LEU A 113 -7.35 1.76 11.30
C LEU A 113 -8.54 0.84 11.61
N PRO A 114 -8.39 -0.12 12.53
CA PRO A 114 -9.52 -0.92 13.03
C PRO A 114 -10.65 -0.07 13.62
N THR A 115 -10.35 1.17 13.98
CA THR A 115 -11.29 2.17 14.53
C THR A 115 -11.85 3.14 13.49
N THR A 116 -11.36 3.09 12.24
CA THR A 116 -11.86 3.94 11.15
C THR A 116 -13.21 3.41 10.69
N GLN A 117 -14.15 4.31 10.45
CA GLN A 117 -15.45 3.95 9.88
C GLN A 117 -15.28 3.45 8.45
N ILE A 118 -15.99 2.38 8.10
CA ILE A 118 -16.07 1.88 6.73
C ILE A 118 -17.04 2.75 5.91
N HIS A 119 -17.29 2.38 4.65
CA HIS A 119 -18.06 3.21 3.71
C HIS A 119 -19.47 3.62 4.17
N ASP A 120 -20.08 2.87 5.10
CA ASP A 120 -21.39 3.18 5.69
C ASP A 120 -21.36 4.32 6.73
N LYS A 121 -20.16 4.81 7.08
CA LYS A 121 -19.92 5.86 8.08
C LYS A 121 -20.44 5.54 9.47
N ASN A 122 -20.66 4.26 9.78
CA ASN A 122 -21.18 3.83 11.07
C ASN A 122 -20.33 2.70 11.63
N THR A 123 -20.14 1.65 10.84
CA THR A 123 -19.46 0.42 11.25
C THR A 123 -17.95 0.59 11.17
N LYS A 124 -17.22 -0.03 12.09
CA LYS A 124 -15.76 -0.11 12.08
C LYS A 124 -15.33 -1.57 11.85
N PRO A 125 -14.13 -1.82 11.29
CA PRO A 125 -13.61 -3.18 11.17
C PRO A 125 -13.58 -3.94 12.49
N ARG A 126 -13.33 -3.24 13.61
CA ARG A 126 -13.37 -3.83 14.95
C ARG A 126 -14.78 -4.34 15.32
N ASP A 127 -15.82 -3.58 15.01
CA ASP A 127 -17.20 -3.97 15.35
C ASP A 127 -17.59 -5.29 14.66
N LEU A 128 -17.11 -5.50 13.42
CA LEU A 128 -17.28 -6.76 12.71
C LEU A 128 -16.52 -7.90 13.39
N SER A 129 -15.27 -7.67 13.81
CA SER A 129 -14.47 -8.67 14.52
C SER A 129 -15.14 -9.12 15.81
N ASP A 130 -15.65 -8.16 16.60
CA ASP A 130 -16.32 -8.43 17.86
C ASP A 130 -17.61 -9.25 17.62
N GLN A 131 -18.40 -8.91 16.59
CA GLN A 131 -19.58 -9.71 16.20
C GLN A 131 -19.22 -11.13 15.73
N PHE A 132 -18.15 -11.30 14.98
CA PHE A 132 -17.68 -12.64 14.57
C PHE A 132 -17.28 -13.48 15.78
N GLU A 133 -16.59 -12.89 16.76
CA GLU A 133 -16.20 -13.57 17.99
C GLU A 133 -17.43 -14.00 18.82
N GLU A 134 -18.44 -13.14 18.95
CA GLU A 134 -19.71 -13.47 19.60
C GLU A 134 -20.42 -14.66 18.93
N ILE A 135 -20.50 -14.66 17.59
CA ILE A 135 -21.13 -15.75 16.83
C ILE A 135 -20.37 -17.06 17.05
N ILE A 136 -19.04 -17.05 16.92
CA ILE A 136 -18.22 -18.26 17.08
C ILE A 136 -18.40 -18.84 18.49
N ASN A 137 -18.37 -18.00 19.52
CA ASN A 137 -18.54 -18.43 20.91
C ASN A 137 -19.99 -18.89 21.23
N SER A 138 -20.97 -18.57 20.37
CA SER A 138 -22.36 -19.00 20.52
C SER A 138 -22.68 -20.36 19.88
N ILE A 139 -21.73 -20.93 19.12
CA ILE A 139 -21.86 -22.22 18.42
C ILE A 139 -21.40 -23.40 19.31
N ASP A 140 -20.91 -23.12 20.52
CA ASP A 140 -20.71 -24.11 21.60
C ASP A 140 -22.03 -24.51 22.28
#